data_AF-A0A194XG95-F1
#
_entry.id   AF-A0A194XG95-F1
#
_cell.length_a   1.000
_cell.length_b   1.000
_cell.length_c   1.000
_cell.angle_alpha   90.00
_cell.angle_beta   90.00
_cell.angle_gamma   90.00
#
_symmetry.space_group_name_H-M   'P 1'
#
loop_
_entity.id
_entity.type
_entity.pdbx_description
1 polymer ?
#
loop_
_entity_poly.entity_id
_entity_poly.type
_entity_poly.pdbx_seq_one_letter_code
_entity_poly.pdbx_strand_id
1 'polypeptide(L)'
;MTHDGRSLYLQALIALQQTSEDELLSWFQIAGIHGRPFIPWDGIEWNPSAPEVGYCPHSSVLFTSWHRIYLALLEQVLSSHAQHLAKTYNSTTYQIAADNFRIPYWDYALTPSMPDIVDYPQVLINTSSGPMNVSNPLLHYRFQQFPLNETLFPAGESGEGCLTTYNTTVRFPVNGVSNCDSINANLQGSNLKANTYSVFQTRDYNTMATGTTSNSAFEYAHNQVHHTIGGFNTMDPGHMGVFAYAAFDPIFFLVHANADRLFALWQAMNPTSFLTPDIDSTGTFTNVVGGNLTVDSPLTPFTMVNGSAWTSTGARDLVGLGYSYPEIMDWLPISKDDLAKNVTAAVEWMYGPST
;
A
#
# COMPACT_ATOMS: atom_id res chain seq x y z
N MET A 1 16.40 7.76 0.86
CA MET A 1 16.32 7.95 2.33
C MET A 1 17.73 8.01 2.91
N THR A 2 18.01 8.91 3.85
CA THR A 2 19.32 8.96 4.55
C THR A 2 19.47 7.78 5.52
N HIS A 3 20.70 7.49 5.97
CA HIS A 3 20.93 6.43 6.97
C HIS A 3 20.14 6.67 8.27
N ASP A 4 20.02 7.92 8.69
CA ASP A 4 19.27 8.32 9.89
C ASP A 4 17.76 8.20 9.68
N GLY A 5 17.26 8.62 8.52
CA GLY A 5 15.85 8.43 8.14
C GLY A 5 15.45 6.95 8.07
N ARG A 6 16.35 6.08 7.58
CA ARG A 6 16.13 4.62 7.56
C ARG A 6 16.03 4.06 8.96
N SER A 7 16.93 4.47 9.85
CA SER A 7 16.91 4.02 11.24
C SER A 7 15.61 4.47 11.93
N LEU A 8 15.16 5.70 11.68
CA LEU A 8 13.93 6.24 12.24
C LEU A 8 12.69 5.52 11.71
N TYR A 9 12.65 5.21 10.41
CA TYR A 9 11.57 4.44 9.78
C TYR A 9 11.42 3.05 10.40
N LEU A 10 12.53 2.32 10.53
CA LEU A 10 12.49 0.98 11.11
C LEU A 10 12.07 1.01 12.58
N GLN A 11 12.50 2.02 13.36
CA GLN A 11 12.05 2.17 14.75
C GLN A 11 10.57 2.54 14.85
N ALA A 12 10.07 3.43 13.99
CA ALA A 12 8.66 3.79 13.94
C ALA A 12 7.79 2.58 13.59
N LEU A 13 8.23 1.76 12.62
CA LEU A 13 7.52 0.54 12.23
C LEU A 13 7.53 -0.51 13.36
N ILE A 14 8.66 -0.70 14.06
CA ILE A 14 8.73 -1.55 15.25
C ILE A 14 7.71 -1.07 16.31
N ALA A 15 7.69 0.22 16.61
CA ALA A 15 6.77 0.78 17.61
C ALA A 15 5.31 0.60 17.22
N LEU A 16 4.96 0.79 15.95
CA LEU A 16 3.61 0.57 15.43
C LEU A 16 3.20 -0.91 15.52
N GLN A 17 4.07 -1.83 15.12
CA GLN A 17 3.81 -3.28 15.21
C GLN A 17 3.70 -3.80 16.65
N GLN A 18 4.30 -3.11 17.62
CA GLN A 18 4.23 -3.41 19.05
C GLN A 18 3.03 -2.76 19.76
N THR A 19 2.31 -1.84 19.11
CA THR A 19 1.08 -1.27 19.65
C THR A 19 0.05 -2.38 19.78
N SER A 20 -0.66 -2.45 20.92
CA SER A 20 -1.64 -3.51 21.20
C SER A 20 -2.65 -3.65 20.04
N GLU A 21 -2.95 -4.87 19.62
CA GLU A 21 -3.90 -5.15 18.52
C GLU A 21 -5.33 -4.65 18.82
N ASP A 22 -5.65 -4.34 20.08
CA ASP A 22 -6.94 -3.76 20.48
C ASP A 22 -7.02 -2.24 20.24
N GLU A 23 -5.89 -1.56 20.01
CA GLU A 23 -5.84 -0.12 19.76
C GLU A 23 -6.16 0.18 18.29
N LEU A 24 -7.08 1.12 18.05
CA LEU A 24 -7.61 1.48 16.71
C LEU A 24 -6.51 1.80 15.68
N LEU A 25 -5.41 2.40 16.11
CA LEU A 25 -4.28 2.80 15.27
C LEU A 25 -3.09 1.85 15.34
N SER A 26 -3.27 0.63 15.86
CA SER A 26 -2.23 -0.41 15.81
C SER A 26 -2.00 -0.89 14.38
N TRP A 27 -0.84 -1.52 14.13
CA TRP A 27 -0.58 -2.19 12.86
C TRP A 27 -1.71 -3.15 12.47
N PHE A 28 -2.19 -3.96 13.42
CA PHE A 28 -3.23 -4.94 13.19
C PHE A 28 -4.55 -4.30 12.76
N GLN A 29 -5.02 -3.27 13.46
CA GLN A 29 -6.29 -2.60 13.11
C GLN A 29 -6.18 -1.87 11.77
N ILE A 30 -5.07 -1.18 11.51
CA ILE A 30 -4.85 -0.47 10.24
C ILE A 30 -4.75 -1.47 9.08
N ALA A 31 -3.96 -2.54 9.21
CA ALA A 31 -3.87 -3.62 8.22
C ALA A 31 -5.24 -4.27 7.98
N GLY A 32 -6.02 -4.46 9.06
CA GLY A 32 -7.34 -5.05 9.02
C GLY A 32 -8.37 -4.26 8.22
N ILE A 33 -8.21 -2.95 8.03
CA ILE A 33 -9.09 -2.13 7.18
C ILE A 33 -9.19 -2.72 5.77
N HIS A 34 -8.08 -3.20 5.21
CA HIS A 34 -8.06 -3.76 3.86
C HIS A 34 -8.96 -4.99 3.74
N GLY A 35 -8.92 -5.89 4.73
CA GLY A 35 -9.46 -7.22 4.62
C GLY A 35 -10.04 -7.72 5.94
N ARG A 36 -9.57 -8.89 6.38
CA ARG A 36 -9.93 -9.43 7.68
C ARG A 36 -9.21 -8.67 8.79
N PRO A 37 -9.82 -8.56 9.98
CA PRO A 37 -11.17 -9.02 10.29
C PRO A 37 -12.25 -8.09 9.71
N PHE A 38 -13.38 -8.64 9.26
CA PHE A 38 -14.49 -7.85 8.70
C PHE A 38 -15.31 -7.19 9.82
N ILE A 39 -14.74 -6.17 10.45
CA ILE A 39 -15.32 -5.47 11.60
C ILE A 39 -15.39 -3.96 11.35
N PRO A 40 -16.26 -3.24 12.09
CA PRO A 40 -16.30 -1.78 12.05
C PRO A 40 -14.94 -1.16 12.40
N TRP A 41 -14.57 -0.08 11.71
CA TRP A 41 -13.39 0.72 12.02
C TRP A 41 -13.81 2.19 12.17
N ASP A 42 -13.38 2.82 13.26
CA ASP A 42 -13.74 4.21 13.62
C ASP A 42 -15.24 4.51 13.55
N GLY A 43 -16.06 3.55 14.00
CA GLY A 43 -17.52 3.68 14.06
C GLY A 43 -18.26 3.54 12.73
N ILE A 44 -17.56 3.19 11.64
CA ILE A 44 -18.20 2.87 10.36
C ILE A 44 -18.67 1.41 10.39
N GLU A 45 -19.99 1.23 10.43
CA GLU A 45 -20.62 -0.09 10.51
C GLU A 45 -20.74 -0.78 9.14
N TRP A 46 -20.81 -2.12 9.15
CA TRP A 46 -21.08 -2.92 7.96
C TRP A 46 -22.44 -2.55 7.37
N ASN A 47 -22.51 -2.41 6.04
CA ASN A 47 -23.78 -2.25 5.36
C ASN A 47 -24.43 -3.63 5.14
N PRO A 48 -25.60 -3.94 5.71
CA PRO A 48 -26.21 -5.28 5.59
C PRO A 48 -26.63 -5.67 4.18
N SER A 49 -26.65 -4.73 3.23
CA SER A 49 -26.90 -5.00 1.81
C SER A 49 -25.61 -5.15 0.99
N ALA A 50 -24.45 -4.98 1.61
CA ALA A 50 -23.14 -5.10 1.02
C ALA A 50 -22.53 -6.48 1.31
N PRO A 51 -21.53 -6.94 0.54
CA PRO A 51 -20.84 -8.19 0.83
C PRO A 51 -20.10 -8.14 2.18
N GLU A 52 -19.92 -9.31 2.80
CA GLU A 52 -19.14 -9.48 4.03
C GLU A 52 -17.66 -9.67 3.68
N VAL A 53 -17.03 -8.57 3.26
CA VAL A 53 -15.61 -8.48 2.85
C VAL A 53 -14.99 -7.21 3.45
N GLY A 54 -13.69 -6.99 3.25
CA GLY A 54 -12.99 -5.80 3.76
C GLY A 54 -13.40 -4.48 3.09
N TYR A 55 -12.83 -3.36 3.55
CA TYR A 55 -13.19 -2.03 3.04
C TYR A 55 -12.60 -1.73 1.66
N CYS A 56 -11.48 -2.37 1.29
CA CYS A 56 -10.75 -1.92 0.12
C CYS A 56 -11.49 -2.24 -1.20
N PRO A 57 -11.74 -1.23 -2.06
CA PRO A 57 -12.34 -1.43 -3.35
C PRO A 57 -11.30 -2.00 -4.32
N HIS A 58 -11.62 -3.14 -4.92
CA HIS A 58 -10.86 -3.79 -5.99
C HIS A 58 -11.79 -4.11 -7.14
N SER A 59 -11.24 -4.13 -8.36
CA SER A 59 -12.01 -4.13 -9.60
C SER A 59 -13.02 -2.97 -9.61
N SER A 60 -12.55 -1.79 -9.18
CA SER A 60 -13.37 -0.62 -8.89
C SER A 60 -12.64 0.66 -9.25
N VAL A 61 -13.38 1.65 -9.78
CA VAL A 61 -12.86 2.98 -10.11
C VAL A 61 -12.32 3.75 -8.90
N LEU A 62 -12.69 3.35 -7.67
CA LEU A 62 -12.16 3.94 -6.44
C LEU A 62 -10.79 3.41 -6.04
N PHE A 63 -10.29 2.33 -6.67
CA PHE A 63 -9.07 1.60 -6.29
C PHE A 63 -7.89 2.54 -5.97
N THR A 64 -7.49 3.40 -6.90
CA THR A 64 -6.30 4.26 -6.72
C THR A 64 -6.53 5.31 -5.62
N SER A 65 -7.66 6.01 -5.64
CA SER A 65 -7.96 7.05 -4.65
C SER A 65 -8.16 6.52 -3.23
N TRP A 66 -8.74 5.32 -3.07
CA TRP A 66 -8.95 4.69 -1.78
C TRP A 66 -7.61 4.29 -1.16
N HIS A 67 -6.76 3.58 -1.93
CA HIS A 67 -5.45 3.13 -1.43
C HIS A 67 -4.51 4.30 -1.14
N ARG A 68 -4.65 5.44 -1.84
CA ARG A 68 -3.94 6.68 -1.50
C ARG A 68 -4.27 7.16 -0.09
N ILE A 69 -5.55 7.26 0.26
CA ILE A 69 -5.95 7.71 1.61
C ILE A 69 -5.58 6.65 2.66
N TYR A 70 -5.64 5.37 2.30
CA TYR A 70 -5.17 4.30 3.17
C TYR A 70 -3.67 4.42 3.51
N LEU A 71 -2.83 4.71 2.50
CA LEU A 71 -1.41 5.01 2.72
C LEU A 71 -1.20 6.27 3.56
N ALA A 72 -1.99 7.32 3.33
CA ALA A 72 -1.90 8.56 4.09
C ALA A 72 -2.21 8.33 5.58
N LEU A 73 -3.20 7.48 5.91
CA LEU A 73 -3.47 7.06 7.29
C LEU A 73 -2.25 6.38 7.92
N LEU A 74 -1.68 5.36 7.25
CA LEU A 74 -0.51 4.67 7.80
C LEU A 74 0.67 5.64 7.96
N GLU A 75 0.93 6.49 6.96
CA GLU A 75 2.02 7.46 6.99
C GLU A 75 1.85 8.45 8.14
N GLN A 76 0.64 8.94 8.38
CA GLN A 76 0.33 9.82 9.51
C GLN A 76 0.68 9.16 10.85
N VAL A 77 0.29 7.89 11.05
CA VAL A 77 0.55 7.15 12.29
C VAL A 77 2.04 6.87 12.46
N LEU A 78 2.72 6.37 11.41
CA LEU A 78 4.17 6.14 11.43
C LEU A 78 4.96 7.43 11.67
N SER A 79 4.55 8.53 11.03
CA SER A 79 5.15 9.86 11.23
C SER A 79 5.02 10.30 12.70
N SER A 80 3.88 10.02 13.36
CA SER A 80 3.71 10.31 14.78
C SER A 80 4.71 9.56 15.66
N HIS A 81 4.96 8.27 15.38
CA HIS A 81 5.98 7.48 16.07
C HIS A 81 7.38 8.02 15.78
N ALA A 82 7.69 8.34 14.52
CA ALA A 82 8.97 8.92 14.12
C ALA A 82 9.25 10.25 14.84
N GLN A 83 8.25 11.12 14.96
CA GLN A 83 8.32 12.38 15.69
C GLN A 83 8.56 12.18 17.19
N HIS A 84 7.90 11.19 17.80
CA HIS A 84 8.17 10.84 19.20
C HIS A 84 9.59 10.32 19.41
N LEU A 85 10.03 9.40 18.54
CA LEU A 85 11.36 8.79 18.60
C LEU A 85 12.47 9.82 18.39
N ALA A 86 12.33 10.73 17.43
CA ALA A 86 13.35 11.73 17.12
C ALA A 86 13.68 12.64 18.32
N LYS A 87 12.69 12.96 19.16
CA LYS A 87 12.89 13.72 20.41
C LYS A 87 13.84 13.02 21.38
N THR A 88 13.93 11.69 21.36
CA THR A 88 14.82 10.92 22.24
C THR A 88 16.30 11.06 21.86
N TYR A 89 16.62 11.44 20.63
CA TYR A 89 18.00 11.62 20.16
C TYR A 89 18.60 12.95 20.59
N ASN A 90 17.77 13.94 20.96
CA ASN A 90 18.19 15.33 21.15
C ASN A 90 19.08 15.84 19.98
N SER A 91 18.75 15.44 18.75
CA SER A 91 19.56 15.68 17.55
C SER A 91 18.73 16.38 16.47
N THR A 92 19.25 17.49 15.96
CA THR A 92 18.64 18.23 14.85
C THR A 92 18.55 17.38 13.58
N THR A 93 19.51 16.48 13.34
CA THR A 93 19.51 15.59 12.18
C THR A 93 18.33 14.62 12.21
N TYR A 94 18.06 14.02 13.38
CA TYR A 94 16.92 13.12 13.54
C TYR A 94 15.59 13.85 13.53
N GLN A 95 15.54 15.06 14.09
CA GLN A 95 14.34 15.89 14.00
C GLN A 95 14.02 16.26 12.55
N ILE A 96 15.01 16.69 11.76
CA ILE A 96 14.84 16.96 10.31
C ILE A 96 14.40 15.68 9.58
N ALA A 97 14.95 14.52 9.92
CA ALA A 97 14.54 13.25 9.32
C ALA A 97 13.06 12.90 9.65
N ALA A 98 12.60 13.21 10.87
CA ALA A 98 11.21 13.03 11.27
C ALA A 98 10.27 14.03 10.59
N ASP A 99 10.70 15.28 10.43
CA ASP A 99 9.90 16.34 9.79
C ASP A 99 9.69 16.04 8.30
N ASN A 100 10.67 15.38 7.67
CA ASN A 100 10.61 14.93 6.28
C ASN A 100 10.22 13.45 6.13
N PHE A 101 9.66 12.83 7.17
CA PHE A 101 9.34 11.41 7.19
C PHE A 101 8.31 11.06 6.12
N ARG A 102 8.64 10.14 5.20
CA ARG A 102 7.69 9.57 4.23
C ARG A 102 7.90 8.07 4.10
N ILE A 103 6.84 7.34 3.76
CA ILE A 103 6.92 5.92 3.43
C ILE A 103 7.71 5.77 2.11
N PRO A 104 8.75 4.92 2.05
CA PRO A 104 9.46 4.67 0.80
C PRO A 104 8.60 3.82 -0.14
N TYR A 105 8.74 4.03 -1.46
CA TYR A 105 8.12 3.17 -2.47
C TYR A 105 9.13 2.14 -3.00
N TRP A 106 8.64 0.98 -3.41
CA TRP A 106 9.42 0.01 -4.18
C TRP A 106 8.98 0.02 -5.65
N ASP A 107 9.84 0.56 -6.52
CA ASP A 107 9.60 0.58 -7.97
C ASP A 107 9.81 -0.81 -8.60
N TYR A 108 8.84 -1.70 -8.35
CA TYR A 108 8.82 -3.08 -8.86
C TYR A 108 8.76 -3.16 -10.40
N ALA A 109 8.39 -2.08 -11.09
CA ALA A 109 8.34 -2.04 -12.54
C ALA A 109 9.74 -1.78 -13.13
N LEU A 110 10.51 -0.87 -12.53
CA LEU A 110 11.87 -0.57 -12.97
C LEU A 110 12.90 -1.58 -12.43
N THR A 111 12.73 -1.99 -11.17
CA THR A 111 13.60 -2.94 -10.48
C THR A 111 12.74 -4.13 -10.01
N PRO A 112 12.51 -5.13 -10.88
CA PRO A 112 11.65 -6.27 -10.59
C PRO A 112 12.37 -7.31 -9.72
N SER A 113 12.80 -6.89 -8.54
CA SER A 113 13.34 -7.70 -7.46
C SER A 113 13.00 -7.01 -6.14
N MET A 114 12.71 -7.78 -5.10
CA MET A 114 12.43 -7.22 -3.78
C MET A 114 13.64 -6.42 -3.27
N PRO A 115 13.42 -5.29 -2.57
CA PRO A 115 14.52 -4.59 -1.92
C PRO A 115 15.19 -5.50 -0.88
N ASP A 116 16.51 -5.64 -0.91
CA ASP A 116 17.26 -6.55 -0.01
C ASP A 116 16.86 -6.43 1.48
N ILE A 117 16.60 -5.20 1.92
CA ILE A 117 16.22 -4.90 3.30
C ILE A 117 14.91 -5.58 3.74
N VAL A 118 14.05 -6.04 2.83
CA VAL A 118 12.80 -6.72 3.22
C VAL A 118 13.00 -8.22 3.46
N ASP A 119 14.18 -8.77 3.20
CA ASP A 119 14.50 -10.20 3.30
C ASP A 119 15.54 -10.52 4.40
N TYR A 120 16.18 -9.50 4.98
CA TYR A 120 17.13 -9.74 6.08
C TYR A 120 16.42 -10.02 7.42
N PRO A 121 16.86 -11.02 8.20
CA PRO A 121 16.27 -11.33 9.52
C PRO A 121 16.55 -10.27 10.57
N GLN A 122 17.66 -9.56 10.42
CA GLN A 122 18.08 -8.50 11.32
C GLN A 122 18.62 -7.32 10.51
N VAL A 123 18.51 -6.13 11.07
CA VAL A 123 19.01 -4.90 10.47
C VAL A 123 19.74 -4.06 11.52
N LEU A 124 20.87 -3.47 11.11
CA LEU A 124 21.60 -2.51 11.93
C LEU A 124 20.95 -1.14 11.81
N ILE A 125 20.51 -0.60 12.94
CA ILE A 125 19.94 0.75 13.05
C ILE A 125 20.76 1.59 14.04
N ASN A 126 20.73 2.91 13.85
CA ASN A 126 21.21 3.83 14.88
C ASN A 126 20.08 4.12 15.86
N THR A 127 20.33 3.96 17.16
CA THR A 127 19.43 4.37 18.26
C THR A 127 19.99 5.60 18.99
N SER A 128 19.21 6.22 19.86
CA SER A 128 19.70 7.30 20.74
C SER A 128 20.80 6.85 21.70
N SER A 129 20.92 5.54 21.95
CA SER A 129 21.99 4.92 22.75
C SER A 129 23.16 4.39 21.92
N GLY A 130 23.14 4.58 20.59
CA GLY A 130 24.14 4.09 19.65
C GLY A 130 23.62 3.01 18.69
N PRO A 131 24.47 2.49 17.79
CA PRO A 131 24.09 1.46 16.83
C PRO A 131 23.65 0.15 17.51
N MET A 132 22.56 -0.44 17.04
CA MET A 132 21.98 -1.68 17.56
C MET A 132 21.47 -2.55 16.42
N ASN A 133 21.67 -3.86 16.53
CA ASN A 133 21.06 -4.84 15.63
C ASN A 133 19.68 -5.21 16.17
N VAL A 134 18.65 -5.12 15.33
CA VAL A 134 17.26 -5.39 15.71
C VAL A 134 16.61 -6.36 14.75
N SER A 135 15.58 -7.07 15.21
CA SER A 135 14.67 -7.81 14.33
C SER A 135 14.07 -6.89 13.29
N ASN A 136 14.11 -7.33 12.04
CA ASN A 136 13.70 -6.51 10.92
C ASN A 136 12.17 -6.44 10.83
N PRO A 137 11.55 -5.28 11.10
CA PRO A 137 10.10 -5.14 11.05
C PRO A 137 9.53 -5.20 9.62
N LEU A 138 10.40 -5.16 8.60
CA LEU A 138 10.01 -5.32 7.18
C LEU A 138 9.99 -6.77 6.73
N LEU A 139 10.50 -7.73 7.52
CA LEU A 139 10.54 -9.14 7.11
C LEU A 139 9.15 -9.79 7.17
N HIS A 140 8.45 -9.58 8.29
CA HIS A 140 7.12 -10.09 8.54
C HIS A 140 6.46 -9.29 9.67
N TYR A 141 5.14 -9.31 9.73
CA TYR A 141 4.41 -8.97 10.93
C TYR A 141 4.21 -10.22 11.79
N ARG A 142 4.28 -10.09 13.12
CA ARG A 142 3.95 -11.15 14.08
C ARG A 142 2.64 -10.80 14.77
N PHE A 143 1.62 -11.62 14.56
CA PHE A 143 0.35 -11.49 15.28
C PHE A 143 0.61 -11.62 16.79
N GLN A 144 0.13 -10.65 17.57
CA GLN A 144 0.35 -10.60 19.01
C GLN A 144 -0.56 -11.60 19.72
N GLN A 145 -1.80 -11.74 19.24
CA GLN A 145 -2.74 -12.76 19.68
C GLN A 145 -2.69 -13.96 18.74
N PHE A 146 -2.20 -15.11 19.23
CA PHE A 146 -2.14 -16.36 18.47
C PHE A 146 -2.45 -17.58 19.36
N PRO A 147 -3.24 -18.58 18.91
CA PRO A 147 -3.87 -18.71 17.58
C PRO A 147 -4.87 -17.59 17.29
N LEU A 148 -5.07 -17.28 16.00
CA LEU A 148 -6.03 -16.25 15.59
C LEU A 148 -7.45 -16.65 16.02
N ASN A 149 -8.28 -15.65 16.31
CA ASN A 149 -9.67 -15.89 16.68
C ASN A 149 -10.44 -16.50 15.49
N GLU A 150 -10.94 -17.74 15.65
CA GLU A 150 -11.62 -18.49 14.59
C GLU A 150 -12.89 -17.83 14.05
N THR A 151 -13.52 -16.94 14.83
CA THR A 151 -14.70 -16.18 14.35
C THR A 151 -14.28 -15.06 13.40
N LEU A 152 -13.15 -14.41 13.68
CA LEU A 152 -12.62 -13.29 12.89
C LEU A 152 -11.78 -13.77 11.70
N PHE A 153 -11.06 -14.87 11.90
CA PHE A 153 -10.19 -15.56 10.95
C PHE A 153 -10.59 -17.03 10.87
N PRO A 154 -11.72 -17.34 10.23
CA PRO A 154 -12.18 -18.71 10.07
C PRO A 154 -11.19 -19.48 9.20
N ALA A 155 -10.88 -20.71 9.61
CA ALA A 155 -10.01 -21.59 8.83
C ALA A 155 -10.60 -21.89 7.44
N GLY A 156 -11.93 -21.95 7.28
CA GLY A 156 -12.60 -22.11 5.97
C GLY A 156 -12.13 -23.32 5.13
N GLU A 157 -12.72 -23.50 3.93
CA GLU A 157 -12.40 -24.62 3.02
C GLU A 157 -11.41 -24.25 1.88
N SER A 158 -10.77 -23.08 1.95
CA SER A 158 -9.84 -22.59 0.91
C SER A 158 -8.48 -22.21 1.49
N GLY A 159 -7.51 -21.84 0.64
CA GLY A 159 -6.14 -21.46 1.03
C GLY A 159 -6.02 -20.38 2.10
N GLU A 160 -7.09 -19.65 2.45
CA GLU A 160 -7.11 -18.77 3.62
C GLU A 160 -6.85 -19.53 4.95
N GLY A 161 -7.24 -20.79 5.03
CA GLY A 161 -7.09 -21.60 6.24
C GLY A 161 -5.65 -21.91 6.62
N CYS A 162 -4.73 -21.99 5.66
CA CYS A 162 -3.32 -22.17 6.02
C CYS A 162 -2.77 -20.90 6.69
N LEU A 163 -3.26 -19.72 6.31
CA LEU A 163 -2.80 -18.44 6.86
C LEU A 163 -3.11 -18.32 8.35
N THR A 164 -4.22 -18.91 8.81
CA THR A 164 -4.58 -18.90 10.25
C THR A 164 -3.64 -19.76 11.10
N THR A 165 -2.80 -20.59 10.48
CA THR A 165 -1.79 -21.42 11.15
C THR A 165 -0.43 -20.73 11.28
N TYR A 166 -0.22 -19.61 10.59
CA TYR A 166 1.02 -18.85 10.62
C TYR A 166 0.95 -17.73 11.66
N ASN A 167 1.83 -17.78 12.68
CA ASN A 167 1.92 -16.72 13.69
C ASN A 167 2.66 -15.47 13.21
N THR A 168 3.19 -15.51 11.98
CA THR A 168 3.79 -14.38 11.28
C THR A 168 3.33 -14.36 9.83
N THR A 169 3.36 -13.19 9.19
CA THR A 169 3.16 -13.12 7.75
C THR A 169 4.25 -13.89 7.00
N VAL A 170 3.87 -14.57 5.93
CA VAL A 170 4.76 -15.38 5.08
C VAL A 170 4.59 -15.00 3.62
N ARG A 171 5.68 -15.11 2.85
CA ARG A 171 5.77 -14.71 1.43
C ARG A 171 6.22 -15.91 0.59
N PHE A 172 5.40 -16.31 -0.38
CA PHE A 172 5.62 -17.49 -1.24
C PHE A 172 6.06 -18.70 -0.39
N PRO A 173 5.23 -19.15 0.55
CA PRO A 173 5.66 -20.17 1.49
C PRO A 173 5.91 -21.51 0.80
N VAL A 174 6.89 -22.23 1.32
CA VAL A 174 7.12 -23.66 1.06
C VAL A 174 7.12 -24.36 2.41
N ASN A 175 6.03 -25.06 2.73
CA ASN A 175 5.81 -25.65 4.06
C ASN A 175 5.84 -24.60 5.18
N GLY A 176 5.19 -23.46 4.97
CA GLY A 176 5.10 -22.36 5.95
C GLY A 176 6.36 -21.51 6.13
N VAL A 177 7.38 -21.68 5.29
CA VAL A 177 8.60 -20.85 5.32
C VAL A 177 8.68 -19.99 4.06
N SER A 178 8.87 -18.68 4.21
CA SER A 178 8.98 -17.76 3.08
C SER A 178 10.12 -18.13 2.13
N ASN A 179 9.88 -18.03 0.82
CA ASN A 179 10.83 -18.36 -0.23
C ASN A 179 11.10 -17.16 -1.14
N CYS A 180 11.92 -16.22 -0.63
CA CYS A 180 12.22 -14.94 -1.29
C CYS A 180 13.01 -15.10 -2.60
N ASP A 181 13.83 -16.15 -2.73
CA ASP A 181 14.53 -16.48 -3.98
C ASP A 181 13.54 -16.76 -5.12
N SER A 182 12.47 -17.51 -4.84
CA SER A 182 11.44 -17.80 -5.83
C SER A 182 10.64 -16.57 -6.21
N ILE A 183 10.38 -15.68 -5.26
CA ILE A 183 9.74 -14.38 -5.53
C ILE A 183 10.60 -13.58 -6.52
N ASN A 184 11.89 -13.41 -6.22
CA ASN A 184 12.81 -12.65 -7.07
C ASN A 184 12.96 -13.27 -8.47
N ALA A 185 13.05 -14.59 -8.58
CA ALA A 185 13.11 -15.26 -9.88
C ALA A 185 11.85 -14.99 -10.74
N ASN A 186 10.66 -15.03 -10.13
CA ASN A 186 9.40 -14.75 -10.83
C ASN A 186 9.26 -13.26 -11.20
N LEU A 187 9.66 -12.34 -10.32
CA LEU A 187 9.66 -10.91 -10.64
C LEU A 187 10.60 -10.60 -11.81
N GLN A 188 11.82 -11.14 -11.80
CA GLN A 188 12.80 -10.94 -12.88
C GLN A 188 12.33 -11.51 -14.24
N GLY A 189 11.54 -12.60 -14.21
CA GLY A 189 10.92 -13.18 -15.39
C GLY A 189 9.63 -12.49 -15.86
N SER A 190 9.17 -11.46 -15.14
CA SER A 190 7.92 -10.77 -15.44
C SER A 190 8.06 -9.67 -16.50
N ASN A 191 6.93 -9.27 -17.08
CA ASN A 191 6.84 -8.12 -18.00
C ASN A 191 6.37 -6.83 -17.28
N LEU A 192 6.64 -6.68 -15.98
CA LEU A 192 6.13 -5.56 -15.16
C LEU A 192 6.48 -4.19 -15.76
N LYS A 193 7.69 -4.00 -16.28
CA LYS A 193 8.10 -2.75 -16.95
C LYS A 193 7.21 -2.40 -18.13
N ALA A 194 7.06 -3.34 -19.07
CA ALA A 194 6.28 -3.13 -20.30
C ALA A 194 4.79 -2.96 -19.99
N ASN A 195 4.25 -3.77 -19.06
CA ASN A 195 2.88 -3.66 -18.61
C ASN A 195 2.62 -2.28 -17.99
N THR A 196 3.50 -1.82 -17.09
CA THR A 196 3.39 -0.49 -16.46
C THR A 196 3.45 0.62 -17.50
N TYR A 197 4.38 0.56 -18.45
CA TYR A 197 4.48 1.55 -19.53
C TYR A 197 3.23 1.60 -20.41
N SER A 198 2.59 0.44 -20.67
CA SER A 198 1.37 0.37 -21.49
C SER A 198 0.21 1.15 -20.87
N VAL A 199 0.10 1.16 -19.54
CA VAL A 199 -0.96 1.92 -18.83
C VAL A 199 -0.77 3.42 -19.01
N PHE A 200 0.47 3.92 -19.06
CA PHE A 200 0.75 5.34 -19.30
C PHE A 200 0.33 5.83 -20.70
N GLN A 201 -0.02 4.92 -21.62
CA GLN A 201 -0.48 5.29 -22.96
C GLN A 201 -1.96 5.70 -23.00
N THR A 202 -2.76 5.34 -21.98
CA THR A 202 -4.16 5.78 -21.90
C THR A 202 -4.30 7.13 -21.20
N ARG A 203 -5.28 7.92 -21.64
CA ARG A 203 -5.72 9.16 -20.98
C ARG A 203 -7.04 9.02 -20.23
N ASP A 204 -7.66 7.85 -20.31
CA ASP A 204 -8.90 7.53 -19.61
C ASP A 204 -8.60 7.01 -18.21
N TYR A 205 -9.20 7.63 -17.19
CA TYR A 205 -8.95 7.27 -15.80
C TYR A 205 -9.42 5.85 -15.49
N ASN A 206 -10.63 5.47 -15.92
CA ASN A 206 -11.22 4.18 -15.52
C ASN A 206 -10.39 3.02 -16.12
N THR A 207 -9.96 3.17 -17.37
CA THR A 207 -9.02 2.26 -18.06
C THR A 207 -7.69 2.13 -17.33
N MET A 208 -7.14 3.25 -16.84
CA MET A 208 -5.87 3.27 -16.10
C MET A 208 -5.99 2.65 -14.71
N ALA A 209 -7.07 2.98 -13.99
CA ALA A 209 -7.19 2.69 -12.56
C ALA A 209 -7.45 1.20 -12.31
N THR A 210 -8.38 0.59 -13.06
CA THR A 210 -8.91 -0.73 -12.72
C THR A 210 -8.94 -1.72 -13.88
N GLY A 211 -8.71 -2.99 -13.55
CA GLY A 211 -8.71 -4.10 -14.49
C GLY A 211 -10.07 -4.46 -15.09
N THR A 212 -11.17 -3.87 -14.58
CA THR A 212 -12.54 -4.15 -15.07
C THR A 212 -12.77 -3.71 -16.51
N THR A 213 -12.13 -2.63 -16.91
CA THR A 213 -12.32 -2.00 -18.22
C THR A 213 -11.19 -2.34 -19.20
N SER A 214 -10.03 -2.79 -18.70
CA SER A 214 -8.93 -3.26 -19.54
C SER A 214 -7.93 -4.16 -18.80
N ASN A 215 -7.25 -5.06 -19.52
CA ASN A 215 -6.09 -5.80 -18.99
C ASN A 215 -4.81 -4.95 -18.96
N SER A 216 -4.92 -3.62 -19.07
CA SER A 216 -3.81 -2.65 -19.07
C SER A 216 -4.14 -1.53 -18.08
N ALA A 217 -4.22 -1.91 -16.80
CA ALA A 217 -4.47 -1.01 -15.67
C ALA A 217 -3.35 -1.14 -14.61
N PHE A 218 -3.15 -0.10 -13.80
CA PHE A 218 -2.22 -0.18 -12.67
C PHE A 218 -2.65 -1.24 -11.67
N GLU A 219 -3.94 -1.41 -11.41
CA GLU A 219 -4.46 -2.51 -10.58
C GLU A 219 -4.05 -3.88 -11.15
N TYR A 220 -4.08 -4.06 -12.47
CA TYR A 220 -3.68 -5.34 -13.07
C TYR A 220 -2.19 -5.64 -12.84
N ALA A 221 -1.31 -4.67 -13.09
CA ALA A 221 0.13 -4.84 -12.86
C ALA A 221 0.45 -5.05 -11.36
N HIS A 222 -0.24 -4.30 -10.50
CA HIS A 222 -0.20 -4.44 -9.05
C HIS A 222 -0.58 -5.87 -8.59
N ASN A 223 -1.67 -6.43 -9.11
CA ASN A 223 -2.13 -7.77 -8.75
C ASN A 223 -1.09 -8.85 -9.09
N GLN A 224 -0.31 -8.68 -10.17
CA GLN A 224 0.78 -9.60 -10.49
C GLN A 224 1.88 -9.59 -9.42
N VAL A 225 2.20 -8.42 -8.85
CA VAL A 225 3.17 -8.30 -7.75
C VAL A 225 2.66 -9.01 -6.50
N HIS A 226 1.38 -8.80 -6.14
CA HIS A 226 0.72 -9.50 -5.04
C HIS A 226 0.79 -11.02 -5.18
N HIS A 227 0.35 -11.56 -6.32
CA HIS A 227 0.41 -13.00 -6.58
C HIS A 227 1.84 -13.54 -6.57
N THR A 228 2.80 -12.76 -7.07
CA THR A 228 4.21 -13.19 -7.08
C THR A 228 4.79 -13.26 -5.67
N ILE A 229 4.46 -12.32 -4.78
CA ILE A 229 4.93 -12.34 -3.39
C ILE A 229 4.16 -13.36 -2.55
N GLY A 230 2.86 -13.53 -2.81
CA GLY A 230 2.04 -14.54 -2.17
C GLY A 230 2.38 -15.97 -2.59
N GLY A 231 2.89 -16.16 -3.80
CA GLY A 231 3.08 -17.47 -4.40
C GLY A 231 1.81 -18.02 -5.03
N PHE A 232 2.01 -18.96 -5.94
CA PHE A 232 0.94 -19.46 -6.83
C PHE A 232 0.24 -20.73 -6.31
N ASN A 233 0.66 -21.26 -5.16
CA ASN A 233 0.03 -22.42 -4.56
C ASN A 233 -1.24 -21.99 -3.82
N THR A 234 -2.41 -22.27 -4.38
CA THR A 234 -3.70 -21.91 -3.78
C THR A 234 -4.02 -22.69 -2.49
N MET A 235 -3.28 -23.76 -2.19
CA MET A 235 -3.42 -24.56 -0.96
C MET A 235 -2.42 -24.15 0.13
N ASP A 236 -1.37 -23.42 -0.24
CA ASP A 236 -0.42 -22.82 0.69
C ASP A 236 -0.03 -21.42 0.19
N PRO A 237 -0.98 -20.47 0.12
CA PRO A 237 -0.64 -19.10 -0.26
C PRO A 237 0.08 -18.38 0.86
N GLY A 238 0.89 -17.39 0.50
CA GLY A 238 1.40 -16.37 1.39
C GLY A 238 0.39 -15.23 1.55
N HIS A 239 0.60 -14.40 2.57
CA HIS A 239 -0.37 -13.37 2.97
C HIS A 239 -0.62 -12.37 1.82
N MET A 240 0.44 -11.94 1.13
CA MET A 240 0.36 -11.01 0.00
C MET A 240 -0.45 -11.52 -1.19
N GLY A 241 -0.67 -12.84 -1.30
CA GLY A 241 -1.47 -13.45 -2.38
C GLY A 241 -2.95 -13.57 -2.05
N VAL A 242 -3.34 -13.30 -0.80
CA VAL A 242 -4.73 -13.38 -0.35
C VAL A 242 -5.19 -11.99 0.05
N PHE A 243 -6.10 -11.44 -0.76
CA PHE A 243 -6.69 -10.11 -0.58
C PHE A 243 -7.04 -9.79 0.89
N ALA A 244 -7.70 -10.72 1.59
CA ALA A 244 -8.16 -10.50 2.95
C ALA A 244 -7.02 -10.40 4.00
N TYR A 245 -5.80 -10.80 3.66
CA TYR A 245 -4.66 -10.85 4.58
C TYR A 245 -3.44 -10.03 4.12
N ALA A 246 -3.42 -9.57 2.87
CA ALA A 246 -2.24 -8.98 2.24
C ALA A 246 -1.66 -7.80 3.03
N ALA A 247 -2.52 -6.91 3.54
CA ALA A 247 -2.09 -5.71 4.25
C ALA A 247 -1.40 -5.96 5.60
N PHE A 248 -1.49 -7.17 6.16
CA PHE A 248 -0.71 -7.52 7.35
C PHE A 248 0.78 -7.61 7.06
N ASP A 249 1.18 -7.94 5.82
CA ASP A 249 2.60 -8.05 5.45
C ASP A 249 3.21 -6.64 5.23
N PRO A 250 4.31 -6.29 5.92
CA PRO A 250 4.92 -4.96 5.79
C PRO A 250 5.29 -4.52 4.38
N ILE A 251 5.56 -5.45 3.46
CA ILE A 251 5.89 -5.11 2.07
C ILE A 251 4.69 -4.56 1.29
N PHE A 252 3.46 -4.83 1.74
CA PHE A 252 2.22 -4.31 1.16
C PHE A 252 2.29 -2.80 0.93
N PHE A 253 2.70 -2.06 1.97
CA PHE A 253 2.72 -0.61 1.91
C PHE A 253 3.83 -0.06 1.01
N LEU A 254 4.91 -0.81 0.77
CA LEU A 254 5.94 -0.43 -0.22
C LEU A 254 5.44 -0.61 -1.66
N VAL A 255 4.67 -1.69 -1.88
CA VAL A 255 3.99 -1.96 -3.17
C VAL A 255 2.95 -0.87 -3.43
N HIS A 256 2.08 -0.59 -2.48
CA HIS A 256 1.05 0.43 -2.62
C HIS A 256 1.62 1.86 -2.71
N ALA A 257 2.72 2.18 -2.02
CA ALA A 257 3.39 3.47 -2.19
C ALA A 257 3.89 3.68 -3.62
N ASN A 258 4.30 2.62 -4.32
CA ASN A 258 4.63 2.70 -5.74
C ASN A 258 3.39 2.73 -6.64
N ALA A 259 2.32 2.00 -6.29
CA ALA A 259 1.05 2.10 -7.01
C ALA A 259 0.50 3.54 -6.97
N ASP A 260 0.58 4.20 -5.80
CA ASP A 260 0.21 5.60 -5.66
C ASP A 260 1.13 6.53 -6.46
N ARG A 261 2.45 6.27 -6.47
CA ARG A 261 3.40 7.00 -7.31
C ARG A 261 3.02 6.90 -8.78
N LEU A 262 2.77 5.70 -9.30
CA LEU A 262 2.39 5.50 -10.70
C LEU A 262 1.09 6.25 -11.04
N PHE A 263 0.11 6.20 -10.14
CA PHE A 263 -1.13 6.98 -10.28
C PHE A 263 -0.86 8.49 -10.29
N ALA A 264 -0.04 9.01 -9.37
CA ALA A 264 0.33 10.41 -9.30
C ALA A 264 1.05 10.90 -10.57
N LEU A 265 1.98 10.10 -11.11
CA LEU A 265 2.65 10.38 -12.38
C LEU A 265 1.62 10.48 -13.52
N TRP A 266 0.68 9.54 -13.57
CA TRP A 266 -0.37 9.55 -14.59
C TRP A 266 -1.27 10.78 -14.46
N GLN A 267 -1.62 11.20 -13.25
CA GLN A 267 -2.40 12.43 -13.00
C GLN A 267 -1.66 13.67 -13.49
N ALA A 268 -0.36 13.76 -13.25
CA ALA A 268 0.46 14.88 -13.72
C ALA A 268 0.54 14.92 -15.25
N MET A 269 0.62 13.77 -15.93
CA MET A 269 0.56 13.67 -17.39
C MET A 269 -0.83 14.00 -17.97
N ASN A 270 -1.90 13.76 -17.20
CA ASN A 270 -3.29 13.90 -17.63
C ASN A 270 -4.09 14.84 -16.71
N PRO A 271 -3.72 16.13 -16.60
CA PRO A 271 -4.21 17.01 -15.53
C PRO A 271 -5.73 17.28 -15.58
N THR A 272 -6.37 17.08 -16.73
CA THR A 272 -7.82 17.27 -16.90
C THR A 272 -8.62 15.98 -16.77
N SER A 273 -7.97 14.81 -16.79
CA SER A 273 -8.64 13.51 -16.71
C SER A 273 -8.81 13.08 -15.25
N PHE A 274 -9.96 12.47 -14.95
CA PHE A 274 -10.25 11.93 -13.62
C PHE A 274 -11.38 10.90 -13.68
N LEU A 275 -11.70 10.32 -12.54
CA LEU A 275 -12.73 9.30 -12.38
C LEU A 275 -14.05 9.71 -13.03
N THR A 276 -14.58 8.81 -13.86
CA THR A 276 -15.96 8.90 -14.38
C THR A 276 -16.84 7.85 -13.71
N PRO A 277 -18.14 8.13 -13.47
CA PRO A 277 -18.99 7.21 -12.73
C PRO A 277 -19.04 5.81 -13.35
N ASP A 278 -19.03 4.79 -12.49
CA ASP A 278 -19.08 3.39 -12.91
C ASP A 278 -19.80 2.52 -11.87
N ILE A 279 -20.28 1.36 -12.32
CA ILE A 279 -21.00 0.41 -11.47
C ILE A 279 -19.99 -0.46 -10.70
N ASP A 280 -20.15 -0.51 -9.38
CA ASP A 280 -19.38 -1.39 -8.51
C ASP A 280 -19.82 -2.85 -8.73
N SER A 281 -18.97 -3.64 -9.39
CA SER A 281 -19.28 -5.05 -9.68
C SER A 281 -18.94 -6.01 -8.53
N THR A 282 -18.20 -5.54 -7.52
CA THR A 282 -17.65 -6.38 -6.45
C THR A 282 -18.19 -6.00 -5.07
N GLY A 283 -18.42 -4.72 -4.82
CA GLY A 283 -18.80 -4.20 -3.52
C GLY A 283 -17.65 -4.23 -2.51
N THR A 284 -17.90 -3.68 -1.32
CA THR A 284 -16.97 -3.66 -0.18
C THR A 284 -17.74 -3.86 1.12
N PHE A 285 -17.08 -3.73 2.27
CA PHE A 285 -17.74 -3.67 3.59
C PHE A 285 -18.91 -2.66 3.66
N THR A 286 -18.85 -1.56 2.88
CA THR A 286 -19.90 -0.53 2.87
C THR A 286 -20.61 -0.37 1.53
N ASN A 287 -19.94 -0.71 0.42
CA ASN A 287 -20.49 -0.53 -0.92
C ASN A 287 -21.27 -1.77 -1.35
N VAL A 288 -22.50 -1.56 -1.80
CA VAL A 288 -23.34 -2.64 -2.35
C VAL A 288 -22.88 -2.98 -3.78
N VAL A 289 -22.97 -4.26 -4.13
CA VAL A 289 -22.81 -4.70 -5.52
C VAL A 289 -23.90 -4.04 -6.38
N GLY A 290 -23.51 -3.50 -7.53
CA GLY A 290 -24.37 -2.75 -8.44
C GLY A 290 -24.51 -1.27 -8.09
N GLY A 291 -23.84 -0.77 -7.03
CA GLY A 291 -23.84 0.65 -6.67
C GLY A 291 -23.14 1.52 -7.70
N ASN A 292 -23.65 2.71 -7.96
CA ASN A 292 -22.99 3.67 -8.87
C ASN A 292 -21.97 4.51 -8.11
N LEU A 293 -20.68 4.30 -8.39
CA LEU A 293 -19.58 5.01 -7.76
C LEU A 293 -19.25 6.29 -8.53
N THR A 294 -18.90 7.35 -7.80
CA THR A 294 -18.59 8.67 -8.37
C THR A 294 -17.39 9.28 -7.64
N VAL A 295 -16.94 10.45 -8.10
CA VAL A 295 -15.85 11.21 -7.45
C VAL A 295 -16.17 11.61 -6.01
N ASP A 296 -17.45 11.65 -5.65
CA ASP A 296 -17.96 12.04 -4.34
C ASP A 296 -18.40 10.84 -3.49
N SER A 297 -18.21 9.62 -4.01
CA SER A 297 -18.44 8.41 -3.21
C SER A 297 -17.51 8.38 -1.99
N PRO A 298 -18.01 8.05 -0.79
CA PRO A 298 -17.20 7.93 0.41
C PRO A 298 -16.08 6.89 0.24
N LEU A 299 -14.85 7.27 0.58
CA LEU A 299 -13.71 6.38 0.74
C LEU A 299 -13.69 5.87 2.18
N THR A 300 -14.65 5.02 2.54
CA THR A 300 -14.76 4.45 3.89
C THR A 300 -13.56 3.57 4.24
N PRO A 301 -13.12 3.53 5.51
CA PRO A 301 -13.70 4.20 6.67
C PRO A 301 -13.09 5.59 6.94
N PHE A 302 -12.38 6.18 5.97
CA PHE A 302 -11.57 7.37 6.22
C PHE A 302 -12.42 8.64 6.33
N THR A 303 -12.23 9.39 7.42
CA THR A 303 -12.89 10.66 7.69
C THR A 303 -11.90 11.82 7.75
N MET A 304 -12.38 13.01 7.41
CA MET A 304 -11.69 14.27 7.62
C MET A 304 -11.92 14.78 9.05
N VAL A 305 -11.12 15.76 9.49
CA VAL A 305 -11.20 16.35 10.85
C VAL A 305 -12.59 16.88 11.22
N ASN A 306 -13.36 17.36 10.23
CA ASN A 306 -14.73 17.84 10.42
C ASN A 306 -15.79 16.72 10.47
N GLY A 307 -15.37 15.44 10.38
CA GLY A 307 -16.22 14.25 10.38
C GLY A 307 -16.80 13.87 9.02
N SER A 308 -16.55 14.63 7.93
CA SER A 308 -16.99 14.21 6.60
C SER A 308 -16.11 13.10 6.05
N ALA A 309 -16.68 12.19 5.25
CA ALA A 309 -15.89 11.16 4.58
C ALA A 309 -14.87 11.76 3.60
N TRP A 310 -13.72 11.09 3.45
CA TRP A 310 -12.87 11.31 2.30
C TRP A 310 -13.58 10.90 1.01
N THR A 311 -13.24 11.56 -0.10
CA THR A 311 -13.75 11.26 -1.44
C THR A 311 -12.60 11.25 -2.44
N SER A 312 -12.80 10.70 -3.64
CA SER A 312 -11.78 10.77 -4.70
C SER A 312 -11.44 12.22 -5.06
N THR A 313 -12.42 13.15 -4.98
CA THR A 313 -12.16 14.59 -5.13
C THR A 313 -11.12 15.08 -4.12
N GLY A 314 -11.28 14.73 -2.84
CA GLY A 314 -10.33 15.11 -1.78
C GLY A 314 -8.96 14.45 -1.93
N ALA A 315 -8.93 13.19 -2.37
CA ALA A 315 -7.70 12.41 -2.57
C ALA A 315 -6.90 12.80 -3.83
N ARG A 316 -7.43 13.69 -4.67
CA ARG A 316 -6.84 13.99 -5.98
C ARG A 316 -5.50 14.73 -5.85
N ASP A 317 -5.38 15.62 -4.88
CA ASP A 317 -4.24 16.53 -4.72
C ASP A 317 -3.23 16.02 -3.68
N LEU A 318 -1.96 15.93 -4.08
CA LEU A 318 -0.87 15.46 -3.22
C LEU A 318 -0.48 16.51 -2.18
N VAL A 319 -0.56 17.80 -2.55
CA VAL A 319 -0.19 18.91 -1.67
C VAL A 319 -1.10 18.93 -0.44
N GLY A 320 -2.40 18.72 -0.63
CA GLY A 320 -3.37 18.57 0.47
C GLY A 320 -3.07 17.40 1.43
N LEU A 321 -2.39 16.35 0.95
CA LEU A 321 -1.95 15.20 1.76
C LEU A 321 -0.54 15.36 2.31
N GLY A 322 0.17 16.42 1.91
CA GLY A 322 1.47 16.77 2.44
C GLY A 322 2.64 15.97 1.88
N TYR A 323 2.51 15.28 0.74
CA TYR A 323 3.63 14.59 0.10
C TYR A 323 3.70 14.87 -1.40
N SER A 324 4.79 14.45 -2.03
CA SER A 324 4.98 14.48 -3.48
C SER A 324 6.02 13.41 -3.87
N TYR A 325 6.30 13.27 -5.16
CA TYR A 325 7.28 12.31 -5.68
C TYR A 325 8.43 13.02 -6.40
N PRO A 326 9.65 12.45 -6.43
CA PRO A 326 10.82 13.11 -7.03
C PRO A 326 10.63 13.56 -8.48
N GLU A 327 9.81 12.85 -9.24
CA GLU A 327 9.50 13.17 -10.63
C GLU A 327 8.44 14.27 -10.78
N ILE A 328 7.67 14.55 -9.73
CA ILE A 328 6.58 15.52 -9.73
C ILE A 328 7.03 16.75 -8.94
N MET A 329 7.78 17.64 -9.60
CA MET A 329 8.32 18.85 -8.97
C MET A 329 7.28 19.98 -8.91
N ASP A 330 6.09 19.68 -8.36
CA ASP A 330 4.93 20.57 -8.27
C ASP A 330 5.08 21.73 -7.27
N TRP A 331 6.13 21.72 -6.44
CA TRP A 331 6.54 22.84 -5.60
C TRP A 331 7.31 23.94 -6.35
N LEU A 332 7.69 23.71 -7.62
CA LEU A 332 8.32 24.72 -8.47
C LEU A 332 7.27 25.59 -9.17
N PRO A 333 7.58 26.86 -9.50
CA PRO A 333 6.64 27.75 -10.21
C PRO A 333 6.57 27.40 -11.71
N ILE A 334 6.08 26.21 -12.03
CA ILE A 334 5.91 25.69 -13.40
C ILE A 334 4.42 25.53 -13.74
N SER A 335 4.09 25.65 -15.03
CA SER A 335 2.71 25.43 -15.49
C SER A 335 2.33 23.94 -15.40
N LYS A 336 1.04 23.62 -15.30
CA LYS A 336 0.57 22.22 -15.34
C LYS A 336 0.96 21.52 -16.64
N ASP A 337 1.00 22.25 -17.77
CA ASP A 337 1.39 21.69 -19.06
C ASP A 337 2.89 21.39 -19.12
N ASP A 338 3.73 22.24 -18.51
CA ASP A 338 5.17 21.98 -18.46
C ASP A 338 5.52 20.90 -17.45
N LEU A 339 4.80 20.82 -16.32
CA LEU A 339 4.88 19.68 -15.41
C LEU A 339 4.51 18.38 -16.15
N ALA A 340 3.40 18.37 -16.90
CA ALA A 340 2.98 17.19 -17.67
C ALA A 340 4.04 16.74 -18.68
N LYS A 341 4.70 17.67 -19.38
CA LYS A 341 5.81 17.35 -20.30
C LYS A 341 7.01 16.76 -19.57
N ASN A 342 7.40 17.35 -18.43
CA ASN A 342 8.53 16.88 -17.64
C ASN A 342 8.29 15.47 -17.09
N VAL A 343 7.09 15.22 -16.54
CA VAL A 343 6.71 13.90 -16.03
C VAL A 343 6.62 12.89 -17.16
N THR A 344 6.05 13.26 -18.32
CA THR A 344 6.02 12.38 -19.51
C THR A 344 7.45 11.96 -19.90
N ALA A 345 8.39 12.91 -19.98
CA ALA A 345 9.78 12.61 -20.32
C ALA A 345 10.46 11.69 -19.28
N ALA A 346 10.16 11.87 -17.99
CA ALA A 346 10.67 10.99 -16.94
C ALA A 346 10.10 9.57 -17.05
N VAL A 347 8.79 9.43 -17.32
CA VAL A 347 8.13 8.13 -17.54
C VAL A 347 8.68 7.42 -18.77
N GLU A 348 8.87 8.13 -19.88
CA GLU A 348 9.50 7.59 -21.10
C GLU A 348 10.92 7.12 -20.84
N TRP A 349 11.71 7.90 -20.09
CA TRP A 349 13.08 7.52 -19.73
C TRP A 349 13.14 6.28 -18.83
N MET A 350 12.25 6.17 -17.84
CA MET A 350 12.22 5.02 -16.92
C MET A 350 11.67 3.75 -17.57
N TYR A 351 10.51 3.87 -18.21
CA TYR A 351 9.68 2.72 -18.59
C TYR A 351 9.54 2.50 -20.10
N GLY A 352 9.89 3.51 -20.91
CA GLY A 352 9.82 3.42 -22.36
C GLY A 352 10.71 2.32 -22.94
N PRO A 353 10.40 1.87 -24.17
CA PRO A 353 11.25 0.91 -24.87
C PRO A 353 12.63 1.51 -25.12
N SER A 354 13.69 0.72 -24.90
CA SER A 354 15.05 1.12 -25.26
C SER A 354 15.11 1.38 -26.76
N THR A 355 15.48 2.60 -27.16
CA THR A 355 15.72 2.98 -28.57
C THR A 355 16.96 2.34 -29.15
#